data_AF-A0A0D7KGZ7-F1
#
_entry.id   AF-A0A0D7KGZ7-F1
#
_cell.length_a   1.000
_cell.length_b   1.000
_cell.length_c   1.000
_cell.angle_alpha   90.00
_cell.angle_beta   90.00
_cell.angle_gamma   90.00
#
_symmetry.space_group_name_H-M   'P 1'
#
loop_
_entity.id
_entity.type
_entity.pdbx_description
1 polymer ?
#
loop_
_entity_poly.entity_id
_entity_poly.type
_entity_poly.pdbx_seq_one_letter_code
_entity_poly.pdbx_strand_id
1 'polypeptide(L)'
;MNIHEYQGKSVLKQYGVAVPEGKVAFTVDEAVQAAEELGTPIVVVKAQIHAGGRGKAGGVKIAKSLDDVRTYATELLGKVLVTHQTGPEGKEVKRLLIEQGCDIKKEYYIGVVVDRGTGRVVMMASEEGGTEIEEVAAATPEKIVKEVIDPAVGLQVFQARKLAYAIN
;
A
#
# COMPACT_ATOMS: atom_id res chain seq x y z
N MET A 1 -11.10 -12.53 -4.64
CA MET A 1 -10.17 -12.94 -3.56
C MET A 1 -9.16 -11.83 -3.40
N ASN A 2 -8.96 -11.33 -2.18
CA ASN A 2 -7.98 -10.27 -1.89
C ASN A 2 -6.76 -10.89 -1.21
N ILE A 3 -5.61 -10.22 -1.35
CA ILE A 3 -4.36 -10.57 -0.65
C ILE A 3 -3.95 -9.40 0.25
N HIS A 4 -3.19 -9.70 1.30
CA HIS A 4 -2.65 -8.68 2.20
C HIS A 4 -1.50 -7.89 1.55
N GLU A 5 -1.19 -6.72 2.11
CA GLU A 5 -0.11 -5.84 1.63
C GLU A 5 1.24 -6.57 1.55
N TYR A 6 1.61 -7.35 2.57
CA TYR A 6 2.87 -8.10 2.55
C TYR A 6 2.93 -9.13 1.41
N GLN A 7 1.80 -9.72 1.04
CA GLN A 7 1.71 -10.69 -0.06
C GLN A 7 1.80 -9.97 -1.41
N GLY A 8 1.09 -8.85 -1.55
CA GLY A 8 1.18 -7.99 -2.74
C GLY A 8 2.61 -7.50 -2.97
N LYS A 9 3.30 -7.06 -1.90
CA LYS A 9 4.71 -6.66 -1.96
C LYS A 9 5.62 -7.81 -2.35
N SER A 10 5.41 -9.01 -1.82
CA SER A 10 6.17 -10.19 -2.21
C SER A 10 6.02 -10.51 -3.71
N VAL A 11 4.80 -10.43 -4.24
CA VAL A 11 4.55 -10.59 -5.69
C VAL A 11 5.27 -9.50 -6.48
N LEU A 12 5.11 -8.22 -6.13
CA LEU A 12 5.77 -7.11 -6.80
C LEU A 12 7.31 -7.26 -6.81
N LYS A 13 7.89 -7.66 -5.67
CA LYS A 13 9.34 -7.90 -5.52
C LYS A 13 9.84 -9.01 -6.43
N GLN A 14 9.07 -10.09 -6.62
CA GLN A 14 9.42 -11.18 -7.55
C GLN A 14 9.53 -10.70 -9.01
N TYR A 15 8.80 -9.64 -9.38
CA TYR A 15 8.87 -9.01 -10.70
C TYR A 15 9.81 -7.78 -10.76
N GLY A 16 10.66 -7.59 -9.74
CA GLY A 16 11.69 -6.55 -9.73
C GLY A 16 11.22 -5.14 -9.34
N VAL A 17 10.00 -5.00 -8.81
CA VAL A 17 9.52 -3.72 -8.29
C VAL A 17 10.15 -3.48 -6.92
N ALA A 18 10.76 -2.30 -6.76
CA ALA A 18 11.32 -1.89 -5.48
C ALA A 18 10.20 -1.72 -4.44
N VAL A 19 10.29 -2.48 -3.35
CA VAL A 19 9.43 -2.36 -2.18
C VAL A 19 10.33 -2.26 -0.94
N PRO A 20 9.94 -1.51 0.10
CA PRO A 20 10.71 -1.48 1.34
C PRO A 20 10.80 -2.88 1.95
N GLU A 21 11.90 -3.17 2.65
CA GLU A 21 12.02 -4.44 3.35
C GLU A 21 11.09 -4.46 4.55
N GLY A 22 10.41 -5.58 4.75
CA GLY A 22 9.50 -5.75 5.87
C GLY A 22 9.21 -7.21 6.17
N LYS A 23 8.79 -7.46 7.41
CA LYS A 23 8.49 -8.79 7.93
C LYS A 23 7.11 -8.81 8.56
N VAL A 24 6.42 -9.93 8.39
CA VAL A 24 5.11 -10.15 9.02
C VAL A 24 5.35 -10.61 10.45
N ALA A 25 4.55 -10.08 11.37
CA ALA A 25 4.52 -10.51 12.76
C ALA A 25 3.10 -10.90 13.17
N PHE A 26 2.99 -12.01 13.89
CA PHE A 26 1.76 -12.55 14.47
C PHE A 26 1.69 -12.35 15.99
N THR A 27 2.80 -11.92 16.60
CA THR A 27 2.90 -11.57 18.02
C THR A 27 3.62 -10.24 18.19
N VAL A 28 3.51 -9.64 19.37
CA VAL A 28 4.23 -8.40 19.71
C VAL A 28 5.74 -8.65 19.73
N ASP A 29 6.20 -9.79 20.23
CA ASP A 29 7.63 -10.10 20.28
C ASP A 29 8.21 -10.34 18.88
N GLU A 30 7.48 -11.02 17.99
CA GLU A 30 7.86 -11.12 16.58
C GLU A 30 7.95 -9.73 15.92
N ALA A 31 7.09 -8.78 16.31
CA ALA A 31 7.13 -7.43 15.76
C ALA A 31 8.39 -6.67 16.18
N VAL A 32 8.79 -6.81 17.45
CA VAL A 32 10.02 -6.21 17.98
C VAL A 32 11.25 -6.85 17.33
N GLN A 33 11.29 -8.19 17.26
CA GLN A 33 12.37 -8.91 16.61
C GLN A 33 12.50 -8.52 15.12
N ALA A 34 11.38 -8.41 14.41
CA ALA A 34 11.39 -7.93 13.03
C ALA A 34 12.00 -6.53 12.90
N ALA A 35 11.68 -5.60 13.81
CA ALA A 35 12.25 -4.26 13.83
C ALA A 35 13.75 -4.25 14.14
N GLU A 36 14.20 -5.09 15.08
CA GLU A 36 15.63 -5.29 15.37
C GLU A 36 16.39 -5.79 14.14
N GLU A 37 15.85 -6.79 13.45
CA GLU A 37 16.46 -7.37 12.25
C GLU A 37 16.48 -6.39 11.05
N LEU A 38 15.54 -5.44 10.99
CA LEU A 38 15.57 -4.38 9.98
C LEU A 38 16.72 -3.39 10.22
N GLY A 39 17.09 -3.14 11.48
CA GLY A 39 18.22 -2.29 11.86
C GLY A 39 18.11 -0.84 11.40
N THR A 40 16.90 -0.35 11.10
CA THR A 40 16.66 1.02 10.62
C THR A 40 16.19 1.94 11.74
N PRO A 41 16.53 3.25 11.69
CA PRO A 41 16.15 4.20 12.74
C PRO A 41 14.64 4.49 12.78
N ILE A 42 13.94 4.27 11.67
CA ILE A 42 12.50 4.45 11.55
C ILE A 42 11.90 3.15 11.03
N VAL A 43 10.84 2.69 11.70
CA VAL A 43 10.08 1.49 11.36
C VAL A 43 8.60 1.86 11.31
N VAL A 44 7.85 1.25 10.39
CA VAL A 44 6.41 1.45 10.27
C VAL A 44 5.69 0.17 10.68
N VAL A 45 4.80 0.27 11.67
CA VAL A 45 3.93 -0.82 12.13
C VAL A 45 2.58 -0.70 11.42
N LYS A 46 2.24 -1.69 10.59
CA LYS A 46 1.07 -1.64 9.71
C LYS A 46 0.11 -2.79 9.98
N ALA A 47 -1.12 -2.48 10.39
CA ALA A 47 -2.20 -3.44 10.50
C ALA A 47 -2.50 -4.11 9.14
N GLN A 48 -2.58 -5.43 9.13
CA GLN A 48 -2.87 -6.20 7.91
C GLN A 48 -4.33 -6.67 7.92
N ILE A 49 -5.19 -5.90 7.26
CA ILE A 49 -6.60 -6.22 7.00
C ILE A 49 -6.92 -6.03 5.51
N HIS A 50 -7.98 -6.66 5.02
CA HIS A 50 -8.45 -6.48 3.64
C HIS A 50 -9.35 -5.26 3.50
N ALA A 51 -8.77 -4.07 3.73
CA ALA A 51 -9.41 -2.77 3.55
C ALA A 51 -8.36 -1.65 3.38
N GLY A 52 -8.72 -0.62 2.61
CA GLY A 52 -8.02 0.66 2.52
C GLY A 52 -8.26 1.57 3.72
N GLY A 53 -7.84 2.84 3.64
CA GLY A 53 -8.06 3.82 4.72
C GLY A 53 -7.39 3.54 6.08
N ARG A 54 -6.51 2.54 6.18
CA ARG A 54 -5.87 2.10 7.45
C ARG A 54 -5.08 3.21 8.13
N GLY A 55 -4.41 4.07 7.37
CA GLY A 55 -3.65 5.20 7.91
C GLY A 55 -4.55 6.20 8.64
N LYS A 56 -5.64 6.63 7.99
CA LYS A 56 -6.66 7.52 8.58
C LYS A 56 -7.31 6.89 9.84
N ALA A 57 -7.41 5.56 9.88
CA ALA A 57 -7.96 4.80 11.01
C ALA A 57 -6.94 4.50 12.14
N GLY A 58 -5.69 4.98 12.05
CA GLY A 58 -4.65 4.72 13.04
C GLY A 58 -4.01 3.33 12.96
N GLY A 59 -4.29 2.56 11.90
CA GLY A 59 -3.70 1.25 11.61
C GLY A 59 -2.31 1.28 10.98
N VAL A 60 -1.72 2.47 10.79
CA VAL A 60 -0.35 2.67 10.31
C VAL A 60 0.35 3.62 11.27
N LYS A 61 1.40 3.14 11.95
CA LYS A 61 2.11 3.88 13.00
C LYS A 61 3.60 3.96 12.69
N ILE A 62 4.21 5.13 12.85
CA ILE A 62 5.64 5.35 12.65
C ILE A 62 6.34 5.25 13.99
N ALA A 63 7.20 4.25 14.16
CA ALA A 63 8.01 3.99 15.34
C ALA A 63 9.45 4.49 15.15
N LYS A 64 10.01 5.10 16.19
CA LYS A 64 11.41 5.60 16.23
C LYS A 64 12.29 4.81 17.19
N SER A 65 11.71 3.82 17.86
CA SER A 65 12.37 2.95 18.83
C SER A 65 11.70 1.58 18.88
N LEU A 66 12.37 0.58 19.46
CA LEU A 66 11.78 -0.74 19.68
C LEU A 66 10.62 -0.70 20.69
N ASP A 67 10.66 0.23 21.65
CA ASP A 67 9.57 0.45 22.60
C ASP A 67 8.32 1.00 21.92
N ASP A 68 8.48 1.90 20.94
CA ASP A 68 7.37 2.37 20.10
C ASP A 68 6.77 1.19 19.31
N VAL A 69 7.60 0.33 18.72
CA VAL A 69 7.13 -0.87 17.99
C VAL A 69 6.32 -1.77 18.90
N ARG A 70 6.82 -2.07 20.10
CA ARG A 70 6.12 -2.88 21.10
C ARG A 70 4.77 -2.26 21.48
N THR A 71 4.75 -0.95 21.72
CA THR A 71 3.55 -0.20 22.08
C THR A 71 2.51 -0.28 20.97
N TYR A 72 2.88 0.09 19.74
CA TYR A 72 1.95 0.09 18.60
C TYR A 72 1.50 -1.31 18.20
N ALA A 73 2.37 -2.32 18.31
CA ALA A 73 1.99 -3.69 18.05
C ALA A 73 0.94 -4.18 19.07
N THR A 74 1.08 -3.81 20.35
CA THR A 74 0.09 -4.12 21.41
C THR A 74 -1.23 -3.40 21.20
N GLU A 75 -1.19 -2.14 20.74
CA GLU A 75 -2.38 -1.35 20.43
C GLU A 75 -3.18 -1.92 19.25
N LEU A 76 -2.51 -2.54 18.28
CA LEU A 76 -3.13 -2.97 17.03
C LEU A 76 -3.52 -4.45 17.05
N LEU A 77 -2.63 -5.34 17.48
CA LEU A 77 -2.81 -6.78 17.36
C LEU A 77 -3.99 -7.26 18.23
N GLY A 78 -4.90 -8.04 17.62
CA GLY A 78 -6.13 -8.52 18.27
C GLY A 78 -7.22 -7.47 18.47
N LYS A 79 -7.00 -6.22 18.04
CA LYS A 79 -8.05 -5.18 18.05
C LYS A 79 -8.83 -5.16 16.74
N VAL A 80 -10.03 -4.60 16.80
CA VAL A 80 -10.87 -4.34 15.63
C VAL A 80 -10.49 -2.97 15.07
N LEU A 81 -10.03 -2.94 13.83
CA LEU A 81 -9.75 -1.71 13.09
C LEU A 81 -10.95 -1.38 12.21
N VAL A 82 -11.57 -0.22 12.48
CA VAL A 82 -12.67 0.33 11.68
C VAL A 82 -12.10 1.37 10.72
N THR A 83 -12.37 1.18 9.43
CA THR A 83 -12.02 2.11 8.35
C THR A 83 -13.31 2.51 7.63
N HIS A 84 -13.25 3.54 6.78
CA HIS A 84 -14.39 3.91 5.94
C HIS A 84 -14.81 2.79 4.95
N GLN A 85 -13.94 1.81 4.67
CA GLN A 85 -14.22 0.69 3.78
C GLN A 85 -14.68 -0.60 4.50
N THR A 86 -14.59 -0.67 5.82
CA THR A 86 -14.93 -1.90 6.58
C THR A 86 -16.34 -1.92 7.15
N GLY A 87 -17.06 -0.79 7.09
CA GLY A 87 -18.31 -0.63 7.85
C GLY A 87 -18.07 -0.57 9.37
N PRO A 88 -19.16 -0.44 10.16
CA PRO A 88 -19.10 -0.31 11.63
C PRO A 88 -18.54 -1.56 12.33
N GLU A 89 -18.61 -2.73 11.70
CA GLU A 89 -18.09 -3.99 12.25
C GLU A 89 -16.56 -4.08 12.26
N GLY A 90 -15.88 -3.28 11.41
CA GLY A 90 -14.43 -3.28 11.30
C GLY A 90 -13.83 -4.64 10.88
N LYS A 91 -12.51 -4.78 11.05
CA LYS A 91 -11.79 -6.04 10.90
C LYS A 91 -10.78 -6.23 12.01
N GLU A 92 -10.77 -7.42 12.59
CA GLU A 92 -9.76 -7.82 13.57
C GLU A 92 -8.36 -7.88 12.93
N VAL A 93 -7.40 -7.23 13.56
CA VAL A 93 -6.00 -7.22 13.13
C VAL A 93 -5.30 -8.45 13.69
N LYS A 94 -5.16 -9.49 12.85
CA LYS A 94 -4.55 -10.78 13.23
C LYS A 94 -3.05 -10.87 12.98
N ARG A 95 -2.49 -9.87 12.29
CA ARG A 95 -1.08 -9.81 11.92
C ARG A 95 -0.69 -8.38 11.58
N LEU A 96 0.59 -8.09 11.72
CA LEU A 96 1.20 -6.80 11.43
C LEU A 96 2.25 -6.98 10.33
N LEU A 97 2.50 -5.92 9.58
CA LEU A 97 3.69 -5.78 8.74
C LEU A 97 4.58 -4.74 9.40
N ILE A 98 5.80 -5.15 9.73
CA ILE A 98 6.86 -4.31 10.28
C ILE A 98 7.81 -4.00 9.13
N GLU A 99 7.92 -2.73 8.76
CA GLU A 99 8.58 -2.33 7.52
C GLU A 99 9.53 -1.16 7.74
N GLN A 100 10.59 -1.08 6.94
CA GLN A 100 11.51 0.05 6.94
C GLN A 100 10.77 1.37 6.65
N GLY A 101 11.16 2.43 7.39
CA GLY A 101 10.76 3.79 7.04
C GLY A 101 11.30 4.21 5.67
N CYS A 102 10.53 5.02 4.96
CA CYS A 102 10.93 5.62 3.68
C CYS A 102 10.87 7.15 3.81
N ASP A 103 11.90 7.84 3.31
CA ASP A 103 11.88 9.30 3.18
C ASP A 103 11.15 9.67 1.88
N ILE A 104 9.88 10.04 2.02
CA ILE A 104 8.97 10.24 0.90
C ILE A 104 9.03 11.71 0.46
N LYS A 105 9.60 11.96 -0.73
CA LYS A 105 9.66 13.30 -1.34
C LYS A 105 8.41 13.67 -2.12
N LYS A 106 7.83 12.69 -2.82
CA LYS A 106 6.61 12.79 -3.62
C LYS A 106 5.89 11.45 -3.56
N GLU A 107 4.57 11.48 -3.62
CA GLU A 107 3.73 10.28 -3.69
C GLU A 107 2.99 10.27 -5.03
N TYR A 108 2.79 9.09 -5.59
CA TYR A 108 2.09 8.90 -6.86
C TYR A 108 1.08 7.77 -6.73
N TYR A 109 0.02 7.84 -7.52
CA TYR A 109 -0.90 6.72 -7.70
C TYR A 109 -0.54 5.96 -8.98
N ILE A 110 -0.48 4.63 -8.91
CA ILE A 110 -0.43 3.72 -10.06
C ILE A 110 -1.41 2.57 -9.82
N GLY A 111 -2.25 2.28 -10.80
CA GLY A 111 -3.22 1.18 -10.76
C GLY A 111 -3.34 0.48 -12.11
N VAL A 112 -3.60 -0.82 -12.09
CA VAL A 112 -3.86 -1.63 -13.30
C VAL A 112 -5.15 -2.40 -13.09
N VAL A 113 -6.12 -2.20 -13.98
CA VAL A 113 -7.45 -2.81 -13.88
C VAL A 113 -7.90 -3.36 -15.23
N VAL A 114 -8.84 -4.31 -15.22
CA VAL A 114 -9.58 -4.67 -16.43
C VAL A 114 -10.75 -3.71 -16.56
N ASP A 115 -10.69 -2.83 -17.56
CA ASP A 115 -11.80 -1.96 -17.92
C ASP A 115 -12.86 -2.79 -18.64
N ARG A 116 -14.03 -2.92 -18.01
CA ARG A 116 -15.16 -3.70 -18.53
C ARG A 116 -15.80 -3.05 -19.76
N GLY A 117 -15.70 -1.74 -19.93
CA GLY A 117 -16.27 -1.04 -21.08
C GLY A 117 -15.52 -1.38 -22.37
N THR A 118 -14.19 -1.49 -22.28
CA THR A 118 -13.33 -1.80 -23.42
C THR A 118 -12.93 -3.28 -23.49
N GLY A 119 -13.09 -4.04 -22.39
CA GLY A 119 -12.58 -5.40 -22.28
C GLY A 119 -11.05 -5.46 -22.31
N ARG A 120 -10.37 -4.36 -21.94
CA ARG A 120 -8.91 -4.22 -22.00
C ARG A 120 -8.32 -4.01 -20.62
N VAL A 121 -7.04 -4.36 -20.48
CA VAL A 121 -6.26 -3.94 -19.31
C VAL A 121 -5.90 -2.46 -19.49
N VAL A 122 -6.14 -1.67 -18.46
CA VAL A 122 -5.85 -0.23 -18.43
C VAL A 122 -4.95 0.06 -17.25
N MET A 123 -3.83 0.73 -17.53
CA MET A 123 -2.97 1.31 -16.50
C MET A 123 -3.37 2.76 -16.27
N MET A 124 -3.47 3.15 -15.01
CA MET A 124 -3.84 4.49 -14.57
C MET A 124 -2.72 5.07 -13.71
N ALA A 125 -2.46 6.36 -13.84
CA ALA A 125 -1.47 7.09 -13.07
C ALA A 125 -2.00 8.46 -12.62
N SER A 126 -1.55 8.94 -11.46
CA SER A 126 -1.83 10.31 -11.00
C SER A 126 -0.72 10.86 -10.11
N GLU A 127 -0.54 12.19 -10.14
CA GLU A 127 0.29 12.93 -9.17
C GLU A 127 -0.35 13.01 -7.78
N GLU A 128 -1.65 12.75 -7.69
CA GLU A 128 -2.39 12.72 -6.42
C GLU A 128 -2.16 11.37 -5.71
N GLY A 129 -0.92 11.07 -5.36
CA GLY A 129 -0.59 9.96 -4.48
C GLY A 129 -1.03 10.20 -3.03
N GLY A 130 -1.11 9.12 -2.24
CA GLY A 130 -1.45 9.22 -0.81
C GLY A 130 -2.92 9.45 -0.48
N THR A 131 -3.77 9.67 -1.49
CA THR A 131 -5.22 9.79 -1.35
C THR A 131 -5.98 8.62 -1.97
N GLU A 132 -7.27 8.48 -1.65
CA GLU A 132 -8.14 7.49 -2.28
C GLU A 132 -8.41 7.94 -3.72
N ILE A 133 -8.09 7.08 -4.70
CA ILE A 133 -8.17 7.44 -6.12
C ILE A 133 -9.60 7.70 -6.58
N GLU A 134 -10.57 7.11 -5.89
CA GLU A 134 -12.00 7.30 -6.12
C GLU A 134 -12.43 8.75 -5.83
N GLU A 135 -11.83 9.39 -4.81
CA GLU A 135 -12.07 10.80 -4.51
C GLU A 135 -11.51 11.69 -5.63
N VAL A 136 -10.30 11.39 -6.12
CA VAL A 136 -9.68 12.09 -7.25
C VAL A 136 -10.50 11.91 -8.52
N ALA A 137 -11.00 10.70 -8.77
CA ALA A 137 -11.83 10.41 -9.95
C ALA A 137 -13.16 11.17 -9.94
N ALA A 138 -13.73 11.45 -8.76
CA ALA A 138 -14.95 12.22 -8.63
C ALA A 138 -14.72 13.74 -8.68
N ALA A 139 -13.65 14.23 -8.06
CA ALA A 139 -13.41 15.67 -7.92
C ALA A 139 -12.58 16.28 -9.06
N THR A 140 -11.54 15.57 -9.50
CA THR A 140 -10.55 16.04 -10.50
C THR A 140 -10.15 14.90 -11.44
N PRO A 141 -11.09 14.34 -12.22
CA PRO A 141 -10.85 13.17 -13.09
C PRO A 141 -9.73 13.40 -14.11
N GLU A 142 -9.48 14.64 -14.52
CA GLU A 142 -8.41 15.04 -15.44
C GLU A 142 -7.00 14.76 -14.90
N LYS A 143 -6.84 14.61 -13.58
CA LYS A 143 -5.57 14.25 -12.95
C LYS A 143 -5.25 12.75 -13.04
N ILE A 144 -6.18 11.93 -13.57
CA ILE A 144 -5.98 10.50 -13.75
C ILE A 144 -5.68 10.22 -15.22
N VAL A 145 -4.41 9.98 -15.52
CA VAL A 145 -3.93 9.65 -16.85
C VAL A 145 -4.07 8.14 -17.06
N LYS A 146 -4.50 7.72 -18.25
CA LYS A 146 -4.76 6.30 -18.54
C LYS A 146 -4.08 5.87 -19.84
N GLU A 147 -3.56 4.65 -19.85
CA GLU A 147 -3.04 3.97 -21.03
C GLU A 147 -3.71 2.60 -21.18
N VAL A 148 -4.28 2.35 -22.36
CA VAL A 148 -4.91 1.07 -22.70
C VAL A 148 -3.85 0.12 -23.23
N ILE A 149 -3.81 -1.09 -22.69
CA ILE A 149 -2.81 -2.10 -23.07
C ILE A 149 -3.42 -3.02 -24.13
N ASP A 150 -2.77 -3.07 -25.29
CA ASP A 150 -3.11 -4.01 -26.34
C ASP A 150 -2.67 -5.43 -25.93
N PRO A 151 -3.56 -6.44 -25.98
CA PRO A 151 -3.23 -7.79 -25.51
C PRO A 151 -2.22 -8.53 -26.40
N ALA A 152 -2.05 -8.15 -27.66
CA ALA A 152 -1.13 -8.81 -28.58
C ALA A 152 0.33 -8.42 -28.30
N VAL A 153 0.56 -7.19 -27.82
CA VAL A 153 1.92 -6.66 -27.59
C VAL A 153 2.22 -6.38 -26.12
N GLY A 154 1.21 -6.31 -25.25
CA GLY A 154 1.38 -5.94 -23.84
C GLY A 154 1.78 -4.48 -23.65
N LEU A 155 2.10 -4.11 -22.40
CA LEU A 155 2.48 -2.73 -22.06
C LEU A 155 3.79 -2.36 -22.75
N GLN A 156 3.74 -1.33 -23.60
CA GLN A 156 4.92 -0.85 -24.30
C GLN A 156 5.65 0.25 -23.52
N VAL A 157 6.96 0.33 -23.69
CA VAL A 157 7.81 1.30 -22.96
C VAL A 157 7.40 2.75 -23.25
N PHE A 158 6.90 3.05 -24.45
CA PHE A 158 6.44 4.41 -24.75
C PHE A 158 5.20 4.80 -23.94
N GLN A 159 4.32 3.85 -23.61
CA GLN A 159 3.13 4.08 -22.78
C GLN A 159 3.56 4.37 -21.34
N ALA A 160 4.49 3.57 -20.80
CA ALA A 160 5.07 3.81 -19.48
C ALA A 160 5.74 5.19 -19.39
N ARG A 161 6.53 5.58 -20.40
CA ARG A 161 7.13 6.93 -20.46
C ARG A 161 6.07 8.03 -20.54
N LYS A 162 5.01 7.82 -21.33
CA LYS A 162 3.91 8.79 -21.46
C LYS A 162 3.21 9.01 -20.12
N LEU A 163 2.92 7.95 -19.38
CA LEU A 163 2.38 8.07 -18.02
C LEU A 163 3.37 8.82 -17.11
N ALA A 164 4.64 8.40 -17.08
CA ALA A 164 5.65 9.02 -16.22
C ALA A 164 5.84 10.52 -16.47
N TYR A 165 5.85 10.98 -17.73
CA TYR A 165 5.93 12.41 -18.05
C TYR A 165 4.67 13.20 -17.71
N ALA A 166 3.51 12.52 -17.66
CA ALA A 166 2.24 13.17 -17.35
C ALA A 166 1.98 13.31 -15.84
N ILE A 167 2.82 12.69 -15.00
CA ILE A 167 2.71 12.73 -13.53
C ILE A 167 4.01 13.16 -12.84
N ASN A 168 4.75 14.13 -13.37
CA ASN A 168 6.07 14.52 -12.86
C ASN A 168 6.12 15.97 -12.36
#